data_AF-A0AB39W576-F1
#
_entry.id   AF-A0AB39W576-F1
#
_cell.length_a   1.000
_cell.length_b   1.000
_cell.length_c   1.000
_cell.angle_alpha   90.00
_cell.angle_beta   90.00
_cell.angle_gamma   90.00
#
_symmetry.space_group_name_H-M   'P 1'
#
loop_
_entity.id
_entity.type
_entity.pdbx_description
1 polymer ?
#
loop_
_entity_poly.entity_id
_entity_poly.type
_entity_poly.pdbx_seq_one_letter_code
_entity_poly.pdbx_strand_id
1 'polypeptide(L)'
;MVGRHKNRPMKNIKAIYFLTLLTFTLTACGQTKSDITILGKSYAEQELKSALTDKSQHNVIDNKTSIIKDSLTAINIAEPILFSIYGKDNITKQRPYEIYFIDSYWVIGGTLPKEYLGGTFLIIIDSRDCKIIRITHGK
;
A
#
# COMPACT_ATOMS: atom_id res chain seq x y z
N MET A 1 37.43 62.68 -48.70
CA MET A 1 37.45 62.49 -47.23
C MET A 1 37.38 60.99 -46.96
N VAL A 2 38.53 60.34 -46.75
CA VAL A 2 38.67 58.88 -46.70
C VAL A 2 38.44 58.40 -45.27
N GLY A 3 37.36 57.65 -45.03
CA GLY A 3 37.05 57.03 -43.74
C GLY A 3 37.64 55.62 -43.64
N ARG A 4 38.56 55.43 -42.69
CA ARG A 4 39.29 54.18 -42.43
C ARG A 4 38.42 53.23 -41.60
N HIS A 5 37.87 52.16 -42.20
CA HIS A 5 37.11 51.15 -41.46
C HIS A 5 38.09 50.22 -40.70
N LYS A 6 38.18 50.36 -39.38
CA LYS A 6 38.89 49.39 -38.52
C LYS A 6 37.94 48.23 -38.20
N ASN A 7 38.23 47.04 -38.73
CA ASN A 7 37.60 45.81 -38.27
C ASN A 7 38.01 45.55 -36.81
N ARG A 8 37.02 45.52 -35.92
CA ARG A 8 37.20 45.23 -34.49
C ARG A 8 37.43 43.73 -34.33
N PRO A 9 38.50 43.26 -33.66
CA PRO A 9 38.75 41.83 -33.51
C PRO A 9 37.66 41.21 -32.64
N MET A 10 36.99 40.18 -33.15
CA MET A 10 36.08 39.33 -32.38
C MET A 10 36.86 38.55 -31.33
N LYS A 11 37.24 39.20 -30.24
CA LYS A 11 37.78 38.51 -29.07
C LYS A 11 36.65 37.71 -28.42
N ASN A 12 36.82 36.39 -28.46
CA ASN A 12 36.39 35.45 -27.44
C ASN A 12 34.89 35.06 -27.42
N ILE A 13 34.15 35.23 -28.51
CA ILE A 13 32.76 34.71 -28.61
C ILE A 13 32.74 33.17 -28.46
N LYS A 14 33.71 32.45 -29.02
CA LYS A 14 33.85 30.98 -28.83
C LYS A 14 34.12 30.61 -27.37
N ALA A 15 34.90 31.42 -26.64
CA ALA A 15 35.21 31.17 -25.24
C ALA A 15 33.99 31.44 -24.33
N ILE A 16 33.15 32.41 -24.70
CA ILE A 16 31.88 32.67 -24.01
C ILE A 16 30.92 31.49 -24.18
N TYR A 17 30.75 30.96 -25.42
CA TYR A 17 29.92 29.76 -25.64
C TYR A 17 30.44 28.51 -24.91
N PHE A 18 31.76 28.35 -24.85
CA PHE A 18 32.40 27.26 -24.11
C PHE A 18 32.16 27.38 -22.60
N LEU A 19 32.23 28.60 -22.05
CA LEU A 19 31.99 28.88 -20.63
C LEU A 19 30.52 28.69 -20.25
N THR A 20 29.57 29.06 -21.11
CA THR A 20 28.13 28.83 -20.87
C THR A 20 27.73 27.36 -20.99
N LEU A 21 28.43 26.58 -21.81
CA LEU A 21 28.21 25.13 -21.94
C LEU A 21 28.72 24.37 -20.71
N LEU A 22 29.80 24.86 -20.09
CA LEU A 22 30.39 24.27 -18.89
C LEU A 22 29.52 24.48 -17.63
N THR A 23 28.70 25.54 -17.59
CA THR A 23 27.79 25.79 -16.47
C THR A 23 26.50 24.95 -16.52
N PHE A 24 26.15 24.38 -17.68
CA PHE A 24 24.93 23.57 -17.86
C PHE A 24 25.11 22.11 -17.40
N THR A 25 26.35 21.63 -17.29
CA THR A 25 26.66 20.23 -16.94
C THR A 25 26.77 19.99 -15.43
N LEU A 26 26.84 21.05 -14.60
CA LEU A 26 26.96 20.92 -13.15
C LEU A 26 25.62 20.76 -12.40
N THR A 27 24.48 20.95 -13.07
CA THR A 27 23.15 20.72 -12.46
C THR A 27 22.64 19.29 -12.62
N ALA A 28 23.41 18.40 -13.26
CA ALA A 28 22.97 17.06 -13.64
C ALA A 28 23.73 15.94 -12.91
N CYS A 29 23.76 15.97 -11.57
CA CYS A 29 23.88 14.78 -10.70
C CYS A 29 23.85 15.23 -9.22
N GLY A 30 22.69 15.09 -8.57
CA GLY A 30 22.53 15.38 -7.15
C GLY A 30 21.43 14.56 -6.46
N GLN A 31 21.01 13.44 -7.04
CA GLN A 31 20.11 12.50 -6.36
C GLN A 31 20.94 11.33 -5.86
N THR A 32 21.51 11.49 -4.66
CA THR A 32 22.08 10.39 -3.90
C THR A 32 20.98 9.43 -3.49
N LYS A 33 21.29 8.13 -3.52
CA LYS A 33 20.40 7.04 -3.11
C LYS A 33 19.82 7.27 -1.71
N SER A 34 18.50 7.40 -1.67
CA SER A 34 17.57 7.10 -0.57
C SER A 34 18.03 7.41 0.85
N ASP A 35 17.86 8.65 1.28
CA ASP A 35 17.62 8.95 2.69
C ASP A 35 16.23 8.40 3.06
N ILE A 36 16.17 7.26 3.75
CA ILE A 36 14.90 6.74 4.26
C ILE A 36 14.37 7.73 5.29
N THR A 37 13.30 8.47 4.95
CA THR A 37 12.64 9.37 5.88
C THR A 37 11.71 8.57 6.80
N ILE A 38 12.04 8.48 8.08
CA ILE A 38 11.20 7.84 9.10
C ILE A 38 10.38 8.93 9.80
N LEU A 39 9.07 9.01 9.51
CA LEU A 39 8.18 10.05 10.05
C LEU A 39 7.76 9.79 11.52
N GLY A 40 7.88 8.55 12.00
CA GLY A 40 7.69 8.19 13.41
C GLY A 40 6.24 8.20 13.91
N LYS A 41 6.08 7.93 15.22
CA LYS A 41 4.77 7.75 15.88
C LYS A 41 3.89 9.00 15.82
N SER A 42 4.48 10.19 16.01
CA SER A 42 3.72 11.45 16.01
C SER A 42 3.02 11.70 14.67
N TYR A 43 3.67 11.35 13.56
CA TYR A 43 3.07 11.44 12.25
C TYR A 43 1.92 10.43 12.09
N ALA A 44 2.12 9.17 12.51
CA ALA A 44 1.07 8.16 12.48
C ALA A 44 -0.17 8.55 13.32
N GLU A 45 0.03 9.19 14.47
CA GLU A 45 -1.05 9.73 15.31
C GLU A 45 -1.80 10.87 14.62
N GLN A 46 -1.08 11.77 13.92
CA GLN A 46 -1.69 12.84 13.14
C GLN A 46 -2.52 12.30 11.97
N GLU A 47 -2.00 11.32 11.22
CA GLU A 47 -2.72 10.67 10.12
C GLU A 47 -3.98 9.95 10.63
N LEU A 48 -3.88 9.22 11.74
CA LEU A 48 -5.04 8.59 12.37
C LEU A 48 -6.09 9.62 12.80
N LYS A 49 -5.66 10.70 13.46
CA LYS A 49 -6.57 11.78 13.88
C LYS A 49 -7.26 12.40 12.66
N SER A 50 -6.52 12.70 11.61
CA SER A 50 -7.03 13.25 10.35
C SER A 50 -8.12 12.35 9.77
N ALA A 51 -7.80 11.05 9.58
CA ALA A 51 -8.71 10.06 9.02
C ALA A 51 -10.00 9.84 9.83
N LEU A 52 -9.92 9.97 11.17
CA LEU A 52 -11.09 9.86 12.05
C LEU A 52 -11.97 11.12 12.05
N THR A 53 -11.40 12.31 11.78
CA THR A 53 -12.12 13.59 11.82
C THR A 53 -12.68 14.04 10.48
N ASP A 54 -12.01 13.77 9.36
CA ASP A 54 -12.44 14.20 8.02
C ASP A 54 -12.51 12.99 7.06
N LYS A 55 -13.74 12.59 6.71
CA LYS A 55 -14.00 11.46 5.81
C LYS A 55 -13.82 11.78 4.32
N SER A 56 -13.56 13.04 3.96
CA SER A 56 -13.53 13.51 2.57
C SER A 56 -12.15 13.45 1.90
N GLN A 57 -11.09 13.19 2.67
CA GLN A 57 -9.72 13.15 2.15
C GLN A 57 -9.46 11.83 1.43
N HIS A 58 -9.20 11.90 0.11
CA HIS A 58 -8.62 10.86 -0.78
C HIS A 58 -8.66 9.41 -0.29
N ASN A 59 -9.85 8.91 0.08
CA ASN A 59 -10.01 7.57 0.62
C ASN A 59 -10.57 6.62 -0.47
N VAL A 60 -9.95 5.47 -0.62
CA VAL A 60 -10.41 4.41 -1.53
C VAL A 60 -11.63 3.67 -0.94
N ILE A 61 -11.79 3.70 0.39
CA ILE A 61 -12.93 3.08 1.09
C ILE A 61 -14.18 3.94 0.87
N ASP A 62 -14.99 3.56 -0.12
CA ASP A 62 -16.24 4.24 -0.49
C ASP A 62 -17.50 3.49 0.00
N ASN A 63 -17.33 2.38 0.74
CA ASN A 63 -18.37 1.45 1.18
C ASN A 63 -19.22 0.83 0.04
N LYS A 64 -18.73 0.90 -1.20
CA LYS A 64 -19.40 0.38 -2.40
C LYS A 64 -18.52 -0.62 -3.13
N THR A 65 -17.24 -0.30 -3.25
CA THR A 65 -16.25 -1.07 -3.98
C THR A 65 -15.60 -2.10 -3.06
N SER A 66 -15.51 -3.35 -3.51
CA SER A 66 -14.82 -4.40 -2.76
C SER A 66 -13.30 -4.19 -2.78
N ILE A 67 -12.69 -4.13 -1.60
CA ILE A 67 -11.24 -4.13 -1.39
C ILE A 67 -10.71 -5.56 -1.46
N ILE A 68 -11.41 -6.50 -0.84
CA ILE A 68 -11.08 -7.93 -0.88
C ILE A 68 -11.75 -8.55 -2.10
N LYS A 69 -11.01 -8.62 -3.20
CA LYS A 69 -11.54 -9.00 -4.53
C LYS A 69 -11.61 -10.51 -4.77
N ASP A 70 -10.86 -11.29 -4.01
CA ASP A 70 -10.70 -12.72 -4.21
C ASP A 70 -10.55 -13.47 -2.88
N SER A 71 -10.78 -14.79 -2.94
CA SER A 71 -10.76 -15.67 -1.78
C SER A 71 -9.37 -15.83 -1.17
N LEU A 72 -8.29 -15.74 -1.97
CA LEU A 72 -6.93 -15.88 -1.47
C LEU A 72 -6.56 -14.68 -0.58
N THR A 73 -6.93 -13.48 -1.00
CA THR A 73 -6.80 -12.27 -0.19
C THR A 73 -7.62 -12.39 1.10
N ALA A 74 -8.85 -12.91 1.03
CA ALA A 74 -9.69 -13.13 2.21
C ALA A 74 -9.05 -14.11 3.21
N ILE A 75 -8.49 -15.23 2.74
CA ILE A 75 -7.75 -16.20 3.56
C ILE A 75 -6.53 -15.54 4.21
N ASN A 76 -5.73 -14.80 3.44
CA ASN A 76 -4.50 -14.18 3.93
C ASN A 76 -4.75 -13.11 5.01
N ILE A 77 -5.96 -12.53 5.04
CA ILE A 77 -6.42 -11.64 6.13
C ILE A 77 -6.92 -12.46 7.32
N ALA A 78 -7.72 -13.50 7.07
CA ALA A 78 -8.34 -14.30 8.12
C ALA A 78 -7.35 -15.12 8.94
N GLU A 79 -6.36 -15.75 8.30
CA GLU A 79 -5.46 -16.70 8.95
C GLU A 79 -4.64 -16.07 10.07
N PRO A 80 -3.92 -14.95 9.90
CA PRO A 80 -3.15 -14.35 10.98
C PRO A 80 -4.00 -13.98 12.19
N ILE A 81 -5.23 -13.50 11.95
CA ILE A 81 -6.20 -13.18 13.01
C ILE A 81 -6.59 -14.46 13.76
N LEU A 82 -7.00 -15.50 13.05
CA LEU A 82 -7.41 -16.78 13.63
C LEU A 82 -6.26 -17.51 14.32
N PHE A 83 -5.03 -17.42 13.78
CA PHE A 83 -3.82 -17.98 14.39
C PHE A 83 -3.52 -17.32 15.73
N SER A 84 -3.71 -16.00 15.83
CA SER A 84 -3.52 -15.27 17.08
C SER A 84 -4.56 -15.64 18.14
N ILE A 85 -5.77 -16.05 17.75
CA ILE A 85 -6.87 -16.36 18.68
C ILE A 85 -6.85 -17.84 19.08
N TYR A 86 -6.70 -18.74 18.10
CA TYR A 86 -6.93 -20.18 18.27
C TYR A 86 -5.69 -21.05 18.05
N GLY A 87 -4.55 -20.45 17.68
CA GLY A 87 -3.30 -21.15 17.38
C GLY A 87 -3.20 -21.60 15.93
N LYS A 88 -2.00 -21.45 15.35
CA LYS A 88 -1.72 -21.79 13.95
C LYS A 88 -2.05 -23.24 13.62
N ASP A 89 -1.54 -24.18 14.41
CA ASP A 89 -1.73 -25.61 14.17
C ASP A 89 -3.18 -26.07 14.27
N ASN A 90 -3.99 -25.39 15.08
CA ASN A 90 -5.41 -25.69 15.21
C ASN A 90 -6.18 -25.26 13.95
N ILE A 91 -5.88 -24.07 13.43
CA ILE A 91 -6.55 -23.52 12.25
C ILE A 91 -6.11 -24.23 10.97
N THR A 92 -4.81 -24.52 10.80
CA THR A 92 -4.30 -25.19 9.60
C THR A 92 -4.85 -26.61 9.42
N LYS A 93 -5.18 -27.31 10.52
CA LYS A 93 -5.82 -28.64 10.50
C LYS A 93 -7.26 -28.62 10.00
N GLN A 94 -7.91 -27.47 10.00
CA GLN A 94 -9.29 -27.30 9.53
C GLN A 94 -9.36 -26.96 8.04
N ARG A 95 -8.26 -27.13 7.29
CA ARG A 95 -8.23 -27.00 5.83
C ARG A 95 -8.71 -28.30 5.17
N PRO A 96 -9.24 -28.25 3.93
CA PRO A 96 -9.55 -27.03 3.17
C PRO A 96 -10.68 -26.23 3.81
N TYR A 97 -10.67 -24.91 3.68
CA TYR A 97 -11.75 -24.08 4.21
C TYR A 97 -12.94 -24.05 3.24
N GLU A 98 -14.14 -23.93 3.78
CA GLU A 98 -15.32 -23.54 3.01
C GLU A 98 -15.34 -22.02 2.91
N ILE A 99 -15.40 -21.49 1.68
CA ILE A 99 -15.26 -20.07 1.41
C ILE A 99 -16.35 -19.64 0.44
N TYR A 100 -17.13 -18.64 0.87
CA TYR A 100 -18.21 -18.09 0.08
C TYR A 100 -18.15 -16.56 0.06
N PHE A 101 -18.50 -15.99 -1.09
CA PHE A 101 -18.73 -14.56 -1.24
C PHE A 101 -20.24 -14.32 -1.35
N ILE A 102 -20.82 -13.67 -0.35
CA ILE A 102 -22.28 -13.48 -0.23
C ILE A 102 -22.53 -12.02 0.16
N ASP A 103 -23.29 -11.29 -0.64
CA ASP A 103 -23.71 -9.90 -0.35
C ASP A 103 -22.58 -8.93 0.05
N SER A 104 -21.41 -9.05 -0.59
CA SER A 104 -20.19 -8.29 -0.24
C SER A 104 -19.49 -8.72 1.06
N TYR A 105 -19.77 -9.94 1.52
CA TYR A 105 -19.10 -10.54 2.68
C TYR A 105 -18.35 -11.80 2.27
N TRP A 106 -17.13 -11.94 2.78
CA TRP A 106 -16.40 -13.21 2.77
C TRP A 106 -16.77 -14.00 4.01
N VAL A 107 -17.36 -15.18 3.81
CA VAL A 107 -17.70 -16.14 4.84
C VAL A 107 -16.72 -17.31 4.73
N ILE A 108 -15.91 -17.51 5.76
CA ILE A 108 -14.84 -18.52 5.78
C ILE A 108 -15.06 -19.44 6.97
N GLY A 109 -15.28 -20.72 6.70
CA GLY A 109 -15.43 -21.78 7.69
C GLY A 109 -14.31 -22.80 7.60
N GLY A 110 -13.86 -23.31 8.75
CA GLY A 110 -13.03 -24.50 8.77
C GLY A 110 -13.84 -25.76 8.43
N THR A 111 -13.17 -26.82 8.01
CA THR A 111 -13.75 -28.16 7.83
C THR A 111 -13.24 -29.13 8.88
N LEU A 112 -14.01 -30.21 9.09
CA LEU A 112 -13.64 -31.33 9.93
C LEU A 112 -13.65 -32.62 9.08
N PRO A 113 -12.68 -33.53 9.26
CA PRO A 113 -12.75 -34.83 8.59
C PRO A 113 -14.01 -35.59 9.02
N LYS A 114 -14.51 -36.45 8.14
CA LYS A 114 -15.63 -37.35 8.47
C LYS A 114 -15.28 -38.14 9.75
N GLU A 115 -16.28 -38.32 10.61
CA GLU A 115 -16.18 -39.07 11.88
C GLU A 115 -15.49 -38.35 13.05
N TYR A 116 -15.02 -37.11 12.87
CA TYR A 116 -14.54 -36.28 13.98
C TYR A 116 -15.69 -35.55 14.66
N LEU A 117 -15.67 -35.53 16.00
CA LEU A 117 -16.59 -34.73 16.81
C LEU A 117 -15.91 -33.40 17.18
N GLY A 118 -16.67 -32.32 17.08
CA GLY A 118 -16.21 -30.97 17.40
C GLY A 118 -16.78 -29.92 16.44
N GLY A 119 -16.41 -28.66 16.67
CA GLY A 119 -16.70 -27.56 15.76
C GLY A 119 -15.47 -26.98 15.08
N THR A 120 -15.72 -26.13 14.09
CA THR A 120 -14.71 -25.40 13.33
C THR A 120 -14.81 -23.90 13.57
N PHE A 121 -13.79 -23.16 13.12
CA PHE A 121 -13.89 -21.70 13.11
C PHE A 121 -14.91 -21.23 12.06
N LEU A 122 -15.48 -20.05 12.30
CA LEU A 122 -16.18 -19.23 11.33
C LEU A 122 -15.69 -17.78 11.49
N ILE A 123 -15.31 -17.17 10.38
CA ILE A 123 -15.02 -15.73 10.29
C ILE A 123 -15.78 -15.11 9.13
N ILE A 124 -16.39 -13.94 9.38
CA ILE A 124 -17.12 -13.16 8.38
C ILE A 124 -16.48 -11.78 8.27
N ILE A 125 -16.11 -11.39 7.06
CA ILE A 125 -15.39 -10.15 6.76
C ILE A 125 -16.17 -9.35 5.72
N ASP A 126 -16.46 -8.08 5.98
CA ASP A 126 -16.98 -7.17 4.96
C ASP A 126 -15.88 -6.89 3.93
N SER A 127 -16.16 -7.17 2.66
CA SER A 127 -15.16 -7.10 1.61
C SER A 127 -14.80 -5.65 1.23
N ARG A 128 -15.61 -4.67 1.63
CA ARG A 128 -15.50 -3.26 1.22
C ARG A 128 -14.64 -2.41 2.13
N ASP A 129 -14.53 -2.77 3.41
CA ASP A 129 -13.76 -2.03 4.42
C ASP A 129 -12.91 -2.95 5.32
N CYS A 130 -12.87 -4.25 5.01
CA CYS A 130 -12.17 -5.28 5.78
C CYS A 130 -12.65 -5.42 7.24
N LYS A 131 -13.84 -4.89 7.58
CA LYS A 131 -14.39 -5.01 8.92
C LYS A 131 -14.72 -6.47 9.23
N ILE A 132 -14.20 -6.94 10.36
CA ILE A 132 -14.60 -8.24 10.92
C ILE A 132 -16.02 -8.13 11.49
N ILE A 133 -16.95 -8.90 10.93
CA ILE A 133 -18.35 -8.93 11.36
C ILE A 133 -18.56 -9.98 12.45
N ARG A 134 -17.90 -11.14 12.33
CA ARG A 134 -18.02 -12.24 13.30
C ARG A 134 -16.76 -13.10 13.30
N ILE A 135 -16.35 -13.52 14.49
CA ILE A 135 -15.42 -14.63 14.71
C ILE A 135 -16.04 -15.55 15.76
N THR A 136 -16.08 -16.85 15.49
CA THR A 136 -16.52 -17.87 16.45
C THR A 136 -15.84 -19.20 16.16
N HIS A 137 -15.87 -20.12 17.12
CA HIS A 137 -15.42 -21.50 16.96
C HIS A 137 -16.49 -22.39 17.59
N GLY A 138 -17.04 -23.30 16.80
CA GLY A 138 -18.14 -24.18 17.21
C GLY A 138 -17.68 -25.22 18.25
N LYS A 139 -18.64 -25.82 18.96
CA LYS A 139 -18.43 -27.01 19.78
C LYS A 139 -18.91 -28.25 19.06
#